data_AF-A0A0L7K483-F1
#
_entry.id   AF-A0A0L7K483-F1
#
_cell.length_a   1.000
_cell.length_b   1.000
_cell.length_c   1.000
_cell.angle_alpha   90.00
_cell.angle_beta   90.00
_cell.angle_gamma   90.00
#
_symmetry.space_group_name_H-M   'P 1'
#
loop_
_entity.id
_entity.type
_entity.pdbx_description
1 polymer ?
#
loop_
_entity_poly.entity_id
_entity_poly.type
_entity_poly.pdbx_seq_one_letter_code
_entity_poly.pdbx_strand_id
1 'polypeptide(L)'
;MAETVRAATSVLKKAKRVHPAIIDSKSKTQSIDLRKKGVKHYKAGRKRDALILYNKALAIAPNDSEEMMLAYGNRSAVMFNIRHFTACRLDINTCLAMGCPKELAMKLKKRSIATLPYLHEELKQRTARNIDINYLFDFECKRNADVPSASADVAFKGDGAKRVTAGKDIRVGAVVAIERAFVTCVTDNNTFTTCYYCNRMALRLHPCTGCCIALFCDSKCRDLCMKEYHRVECQVVDSLLMLRVYDEPASKLMTRSAIKMSLKLGWDALITASTEIGTSRMRTATVRQTYNSDEPLSMLSYDDNNYGWFSMSSKLKHSCEPNLMVLGLNDSVGLVALRTIKKGEELTISF
;
A
#
# COMPACT_ATOMS: atom_id res chain seq x y z
N MET A 1 -12.74 19.94 -10.06
CA MET A 1 -11.57 19.68 -9.18
C MET A 1 -10.72 20.94 -8.97
N ALA A 2 -10.18 21.57 -10.02
CA ALA A 2 -9.38 22.80 -9.89
C ALA A 2 -10.12 23.99 -9.26
N GLU A 3 -11.40 24.21 -9.61
CA GLU A 3 -12.22 25.29 -9.01
C GLU A 3 -12.50 25.06 -7.53
N THR A 4 -12.76 23.80 -7.14
CA THR A 4 -12.99 23.38 -5.75
C THR A 4 -11.74 23.62 -4.90
N VAL A 5 -10.55 23.29 -5.43
CA VAL A 5 -9.27 23.53 -4.74
C VAL A 5 -8.98 25.04 -4.62
N ARG A 6 -9.25 25.84 -5.65
CA ARG A 6 -9.11 27.31 -5.61
C ARG A 6 -10.06 27.95 -4.59
N ALA A 7 -11.32 27.52 -4.58
CA ALA A 7 -12.32 27.99 -3.62
C ALA A 7 -11.93 27.63 -2.18
N ALA A 8 -11.52 26.38 -1.92
CA ALA A 8 -11.05 25.95 -0.61
C ALA A 8 -9.81 26.73 -0.14
N THR A 9 -8.84 26.95 -1.03
CA THR A 9 -7.63 27.74 -0.73
C THR A 9 -7.96 29.20 -0.43
N SER A 10 -8.88 29.80 -1.18
CA SER A 10 -9.34 31.18 -0.96
C SER A 10 -10.06 31.33 0.38
N VAL A 11 -10.91 30.37 0.74
CA VAL A 11 -11.61 30.33 2.04
C VAL A 11 -10.62 30.15 3.18
N LEU A 12 -9.66 29.23 3.08
CA LEU A 12 -8.63 29.01 4.11
C LEU A 12 -7.74 30.24 4.31
N LYS A 13 -7.35 30.92 3.23
CA LYS A 13 -6.59 32.19 3.29
C LYS A 13 -7.41 33.33 3.93
N LYS A 14 -8.69 33.44 3.59
CA LYS A 14 -9.60 34.47 4.14
C LYS A 14 -9.94 34.22 5.61
N ALA A 15 -10.07 32.97 6.02
CA ALA A 15 -10.49 32.61 7.37
C ALA A 15 -9.43 32.94 8.45
N LYS A 16 -8.16 33.21 8.08
CA LYS A 16 -6.99 33.37 8.99
C LYS A 16 -6.86 32.26 10.06
N ARG A 17 -7.60 31.18 9.90
CA ARG A 17 -7.65 30.01 10.77
C ARG A 17 -7.07 28.86 9.98
N VAL A 18 -5.75 28.84 9.86
CA VAL A 18 -5.07 27.55 9.74
C VAL A 18 -5.26 26.95 11.12
N HIS A 19 -6.10 25.91 11.23
CA HIS A 19 -6.21 25.16 12.48
C HIS A 19 -4.78 24.86 12.95
N PRO A 20 -4.41 25.12 14.21
CA PRO A 20 -3.05 24.84 14.66
C PRO A 20 -2.71 23.40 14.25
N ALA A 21 -1.56 23.23 13.59
CA ALA A 21 -1.02 21.94 13.20
C ALA A 21 -1.12 21.03 14.42
N ILE A 22 -1.76 19.87 14.26
CA ILE A 22 -2.01 18.98 15.39
C ILE A 22 -0.64 18.60 15.98
N ILE A 23 -0.49 19.03 17.23
CA ILE A 23 0.62 18.76 18.15
C ILE A 23 0.71 17.25 18.35
N ASP A 24 1.94 16.72 18.34
CA ASP A 24 2.36 15.32 18.53
C ASP A 24 1.22 14.32 18.81
N SER A 25 0.81 13.58 17.77
CA SER A 25 -0.25 12.57 17.92
C SER A 25 0.19 11.33 18.72
N LYS A 26 1.50 11.17 18.97
CA LYS A 26 2.01 10.05 19.75
C LYS A 26 1.81 10.29 21.24
N SER A 27 1.30 9.27 21.94
CA SER A 27 0.87 9.35 23.33
C SER A 27 1.30 8.13 24.14
N LYS A 28 2.11 8.39 25.18
CA LYS A 28 2.47 7.40 26.20
C LYS A 28 1.25 6.74 26.82
N THR A 29 0.29 7.55 27.28
CA THR A 29 -0.92 7.06 27.98
C THR A 29 -1.76 6.16 27.08
N GLN A 30 -2.01 6.58 25.84
CA GLN A 30 -2.80 5.77 24.90
C GLN A 30 -2.07 4.48 24.49
N SER A 31 -0.75 4.55 24.27
CA SER A 31 0.05 3.36 23.97
C SER A 31 -0.01 2.33 25.11
N ILE A 32 0.07 2.79 26.37
CA ILE A 32 -0.08 1.93 27.55
C ILE A 32 -1.45 1.25 27.60
N ASP A 33 -2.53 1.99 27.39
CA ASP A 33 -3.90 1.44 27.39
C ASP A 33 -4.08 0.35 26.33
N LEU A 34 -3.66 0.63 25.09
CA LEU A 34 -3.72 -0.32 23.99
C LEU A 34 -2.88 -1.57 24.26
N ARG A 35 -1.67 -1.40 24.81
CA ARG A 35 -0.81 -2.52 25.19
C ARG A 35 -1.45 -3.36 26.29
N LYS A 36 -2.08 -2.75 27.30
CA LYS A 36 -2.81 -3.47 28.38
C LYS A 36 -3.99 -4.26 27.80
N LYS A 37 -4.77 -3.67 26.89
CA LYS A 37 -5.81 -4.38 26.13
C LYS A 37 -5.21 -5.58 25.36
N GLY A 38 -4.10 -5.37 24.66
CA GLY A 38 -3.39 -6.44 23.95
C GLY A 38 -2.97 -7.59 24.87
N VAL A 39 -2.46 -7.29 26.06
CA VAL A 39 -2.15 -8.32 27.09
C VAL A 39 -3.38 -9.11 27.50
N LYS A 40 -4.54 -8.46 27.68
CA LYS A 40 -5.81 -9.15 27.99
C LYS A 40 -6.18 -10.15 26.88
N HIS A 41 -6.13 -9.73 25.62
CA HIS A 41 -6.41 -10.62 24.47
C HIS A 41 -5.37 -11.75 24.35
N TYR A 42 -4.10 -11.46 24.58
CA TYR A 42 -3.03 -12.46 24.55
C TYR A 42 -3.23 -13.57 25.59
N LYS A 43 -3.54 -13.19 26.84
CA LYS A 43 -3.84 -14.13 27.93
C LYS A 43 -5.08 -14.98 27.63
N ALA A 44 -6.06 -14.42 26.93
CA ALA A 44 -7.25 -15.14 26.48
C ALA A 44 -7.03 -16.00 25.21
N GLY A 45 -5.79 -16.16 24.74
CA GLY A 45 -5.49 -16.93 23.52
C GLY A 45 -5.85 -16.26 22.20
N ARG A 46 -6.42 -15.04 22.23
CA ARG A 46 -6.81 -14.25 21.05
C ARG A 46 -5.59 -13.54 20.45
N LYS A 47 -4.72 -14.33 19.81
CA LYS A 47 -3.41 -13.88 19.28
C LYS A 47 -3.55 -12.80 18.20
N ARG A 48 -4.57 -12.89 17.32
CA ARG A 48 -4.84 -11.90 16.26
C ARG A 48 -5.14 -10.52 16.84
N ASP A 49 -6.08 -10.44 17.77
CA ASP A 49 -6.46 -9.18 18.41
C ASP A 49 -5.30 -8.58 19.19
N ALA A 50 -4.54 -9.42 19.90
CA ALA A 50 -3.36 -8.99 20.63
C ALA A 50 -2.32 -8.35 19.68
N LEU A 51 -2.06 -8.98 18.52
CA LEU A 51 -1.16 -8.45 17.50
C LEU A 51 -1.59 -7.08 16.99
N ILE A 52 -2.89 -6.93 16.65
CA ILE A 52 -3.47 -5.67 16.18
C ILE A 52 -3.28 -4.57 17.23
N LEU A 53 -3.59 -4.88 18.50
CA LEU A 53 -3.45 -3.93 19.60
C LEU A 53 -1.99 -3.56 19.88
N TYR A 54 -1.04 -4.49 19.73
CA TYR A 54 0.39 -4.17 19.86
C TYR A 54 0.90 -3.33 18.68
N ASN A 55 0.46 -3.58 17.45
CA ASN A 55 0.78 -2.73 16.30
C ASN A 55 0.23 -1.32 16.48
N LYS A 56 -1.00 -1.20 16.97
CA LYS A 56 -1.61 0.11 17.30
C LYS A 56 -0.86 0.82 18.44
N ALA A 57 -0.47 0.08 19.48
CA ALA A 57 0.34 0.63 20.58
C ALA A 57 1.71 1.15 20.08
N LEU A 58 2.35 0.44 19.15
CA LEU A 58 3.60 0.87 18.51
C LEU A 58 3.43 2.13 17.65
N ALA A 59 2.33 2.23 16.89
CA ALA A 59 2.05 3.40 16.06
C ALA A 59 1.89 4.68 16.90
N ILE A 60 1.27 4.55 18.08
CA ILE A 60 0.98 5.67 18.98
C ILE A 60 2.09 5.92 20.00
N ALA A 61 3.00 4.99 20.24
CA ALA A 61 4.08 5.21 21.21
C ALA A 61 5.00 6.37 20.77
N PRO A 62 5.44 7.24 21.71
CA PRO A 62 6.51 8.18 21.44
C PRO A 62 7.76 7.45 20.94
N ASN A 63 8.51 8.08 20.03
CA ASN A 63 9.70 7.46 19.44
C ASN A 63 10.74 7.14 20.52
N ASP A 64 11.39 6.00 20.37
CA ASP A 64 12.46 5.52 21.27
C ASP A 64 12.06 5.43 22.76
N SER A 65 10.75 5.36 23.03
CA SER A 65 10.21 5.31 24.40
C SER A 65 10.22 3.90 25.01
N GLU A 66 10.12 3.86 26.34
CA GLU A 66 9.87 2.63 27.08
C GLU A 66 8.58 1.94 26.61
N GLU A 67 7.53 2.71 26.31
CA GLU A 67 6.25 2.16 25.83
C GLU A 67 6.42 1.40 24.50
N MET A 68 7.19 1.97 23.58
CA MET A 68 7.51 1.34 22.30
C MET A 68 8.32 0.04 22.50
N MET A 69 9.34 0.09 23.35
CA MET A 69 10.14 -1.09 23.72
C MET A 69 9.27 -2.21 24.31
N LEU A 70 8.38 -1.89 25.25
CA LEU A 70 7.48 -2.85 25.88
C LEU A 70 6.47 -3.44 24.89
N ALA A 71 5.99 -2.63 23.93
CA ALA A 71 5.08 -3.09 22.89
C ALA A 71 5.76 -4.09 21.93
N TYR A 72 7.00 -3.85 21.50
CA TYR A 72 7.80 -4.83 20.75
C TYR A 72 8.02 -6.12 21.56
N GLY A 73 8.29 -6.01 22.86
CA GLY A 73 8.53 -7.15 23.75
C GLY A 73 7.29 -8.05 23.90
N ASN A 74 6.11 -7.43 23.92
CA ASN A 74 4.84 -8.15 23.93
C ASN A 74 4.49 -8.73 22.56
N ARG A 75 4.73 -8.00 21.47
CA ARG A 75 4.46 -8.46 20.10
C ARG A 75 5.32 -9.67 19.72
N SER A 76 6.60 -9.70 20.11
CA SER A 76 7.44 -10.88 19.93
C SER A 76 6.90 -12.13 20.64
N ALA A 77 6.14 -11.97 21.74
CA ALA A 77 5.48 -13.09 22.41
C ALA A 77 4.34 -13.69 21.58
N VAL A 78 3.61 -12.84 20.85
CA VAL A 78 2.60 -13.30 19.89
C VAL A 78 3.26 -14.06 18.75
N MET A 79 4.29 -13.48 18.14
CA MET A 79 5.03 -14.08 17.02
C MET A 79 5.65 -15.43 17.38
N PHE A 80 6.18 -15.55 18.60
CA PHE A 80 6.66 -16.83 19.13
C PHE A 80 5.54 -17.88 19.19
N ASN A 81 4.38 -17.51 19.74
CA ASN A 81 3.24 -18.42 19.90
C ASN A 81 2.54 -18.83 18.59
N ILE A 82 2.77 -18.10 17.49
CA ILE A 82 2.30 -18.46 16.14
C ILE A 82 3.43 -19.05 15.28
N ARG A 83 4.57 -19.42 15.89
CA ARG A 83 5.73 -20.06 15.24
C ARG A 83 6.35 -19.24 14.11
N HIS A 84 6.22 -17.92 14.18
CA HIS A 84 6.83 -17.00 13.23
C HIS A 84 8.13 -16.44 13.82
N PHE A 85 9.13 -17.31 13.93
CA PHE A 85 10.30 -17.14 14.78
C PHE A 85 11.27 -16.08 14.26
N THR A 86 11.37 -15.93 12.94
CA THR A 86 12.17 -14.86 12.31
C THR A 86 11.72 -13.46 12.78
N ALA A 87 10.43 -13.14 12.66
CA ALA A 87 9.90 -11.86 13.14
C ALA A 87 9.98 -11.70 14.66
N CYS A 88 9.76 -12.80 15.41
CA CYS A 88 9.92 -12.82 16.87
C CYS A 88 11.32 -12.34 17.28
N ARG A 89 12.37 -12.91 16.69
CA ARG A 89 13.76 -12.53 16.96
C ARG A 89 14.05 -11.09 16.59
N LEU A 90 13.54 -10.63 15.45
CA LEU A 90 13.75 -9.25 15.04
C LEU A 90 13.13 -8.28 16.05
N ASP A 91 11.96 -8.57 16.63
CA ASP A 91 11.33 -7.70 17.63
C ASP A 91 12.13 -7.74 18.93
N ILE A 92 12.63 -8.92 19.32
CA ILE A 92 13.53 -9.08 20.47
C ILE A 92 14.81 -8.23 20.29
N ASN A 93 15.44 -8.31 19.12
CA ASN A 93 16.65 -7.55 18.82
C ASN A 93 16.38 -6.04 18.87
N THR A 94 15.25 -5.59 18.33
CA THR A 94 14.81 -4.20 18.44
C THR A 94 14.65 -3.78 19.91
N CYS A 95 13.97 -4.58 20.75
CA CYS A 95 13.86 -4.29 22.18
C CYS A 95 15.23 -4.18 22.86
N LEU A 96 16.11 -5.16 22.64
CA LEU A 96 17.41 -5.22 23.30
C LEU A 96 18.30 -4.03 22.92
N ALA A 97 18.23 -3.57 21.67
CA ALA A 97 18.95 -2.39 21.20
C ALA A 97 18.47 -1.08 21.85
N MET A 98 17.24 -1.02 22.36
CA MET A 98 16.68 0.15 23.05
C MET A 98 17.09 0.26 24.54
N GLY A 99 17.91 -0.66 25.06
CA GLY A 99 18.36 -0.60 26.47
C GLY A 99 17.36 -1.20 27.48
N CYS A 100 16.93 -2.45 27.26
CA CYS A 100 15.98 -3.13 28.14
C CYS A 100 16.44 -3.27 29.60
N PRO A 101 15.52 -3.15 30.58
CA PRO A 101 15.76 -3.58 31.96
C PRO A 101 16.21 -5.05 32.02
N LYS A 102 17.08 -5.39 32.98
CA LYS A 102 17.73 -6.71 33.10
C LYS A 102 16.73 -7.87 33.07
N GLU A 103 15.64 -7.76 33.80
CA GLU A 103 14.60 -8.81 33.88
C GLU A 103 13.92 -9.06 32.53
N LEU A 104 13.54 -7.98 31.83
CA LEU A 104 12.95 -8.08 30.50
C LEU A 104 13.96 -8.66 29.50
N ALA A 105 15.21 -8.20 29.55
CA ALA A 105 16.27 -8.70 28.68
C ALA A 105 16.49 -10.22 28.87
N MET A 106 16.49 -10.73 30.11
CA MET A 106 16.61 -12.16 30.39
C MET A 106 15.44 -12.95 29.77
N LYS A 107 14.20 -12.48 29.94
CA LYS A 107 13.02 -13.11 29.36
C LYS A 107 13.05 -13.14 27.83
N LEU A 108 13.46 -12.03 27.21
CA LEU A 108 13.58 -11.92 25.75
C LEU A 108 14.70 -12.81 25.21
N LYS A 109 15.86 -12.87 25.89
CA LYS A 109 16.97 -13.76 25.51
C LYS A 109 16.56 -15.23 25.57
N LYS A 110 15.86 -15.67 26.62
CA LYS A 110 15.32 -17.03 26.73
C LYS A 110 14.38 -17.36 25.55
N ARG A 111 13.48 -16.44 25.21
CA ARG A 111 12.59 -16.58 24.03
C ARG A 111 13.39 -16.65 22.73
N SER A 112 14.43 -15.82 22.58
CA SER A 112 15.31 -15.81 21.41
C SER A 112 16.07 -17.13 21.25
N ILE A 113 16.61 -17.70 22.32
CA ILE A 113 17.27 -19.01 22.27
C ILE A 113 16.29 -20.11 21.83
N ALA A 114 15.08 -20.10 22.38
CA ALA A 114 14.03 -21.07 22.02
C ALA A 114 13.60 -21.01 20.56
N THR A 115 13.91 -19.93 19.83
CA THR A 115 13.63 -19.83 18.39
C THR A 115 14.65 -20.54 17.51
N LEU A 116 15.90 -20.69 17.98
CA LEU A 116 17.06 -21.11 17.17
C LEU A 116 16.84 -22.42 16.39
N PRO A 117 16.28 -23.49 16.98
CA PRO A 117 16.13 -24.77 16.28
C PRO A 117 15.23 -24.70 15.04
N TYR A 118 14.37 -23.69 14.95
CA TYR A 118 13.34 -23.59 13.90
C TYR A 118 13.70 -22.62 12.77
N LEU A 119 14.73 -21.79 12.93
CA LEU A 119 15.01 -20.70 11.99
C LEU A 119 15.45 -21.19 10.62
N HIS A 120 16.29 -22.22 10.59
CA HIS A 120 16.79 -22.75 9.32
C HIS A 120 15.64 -23.21 8.42
N GLU A 121 14.72 -23.99 8.99
CA GLU A 121 13.56 -24.50 8.27
C GLU A 121 12.57 -23.39 7.89
N GLU A 122 12.29 -22.44 8.79
CA GLU A 122 11.42 -21.29 8.47
C GLU A 122 11.99 -20.46 7.32
N LEU A 123 13.31 -20.21 7.30
CA LEU A 123 13.98 -19.47 6.24
C LEU A 123 13.94 -20.24 4.91
N LYS A 124 14.18 -21.56 4.93
CA LYS A 124 14.10 -22.41 3.74
C LYS A 124 12.70 -22.36 3.10
N GLN A 125 11.65 -22.50 3.91
CA GLN A 125 10.26 -22.43 3.44
C GLN A 125 9.89 -21.05 2.88
N ARG A 126 10.40 -19.97 3.48
CA ARG A 126 10.19 -18.61 2.99
C ARG A 126 10.86 -18.36 1.64
N THR A 127 12.08 -18.84 1.45
CA THR A 127 12.81 -18.70 0.18
C THR A 127 12.08 -19.43 -0.94
N ALA A 128 11.60 -20.66 -0.71
CA ALA A 128 10.83 -21.41 -1.70
C ALA A 128 9.58 -20.64 -2.16
N ARG A 129 8.76 -20.12 -1.23
CA ARG A 129 7.52 -19.38 -1.57
C ARG A 129 7.75 -18.09 -2.35
N ASN A 130 8.87 -17.39 -2.15
CA ASN A 130 9.16 -16.16 -2.86
C ASN A 130 9.63 -16.41 -4.31
N ILE A 131 10.17 -17.59 -4.61
CA ILE A 131 10.59 -17.97 -5.96
C ILE A 131 9.36 -18.26 -6.84
N ASP A 132 8.32 -18.86 -6.27
CA ASP A 132 7.13 -19.28 -7.01
C ASP A 132 6.37 -18.11 -7.65
N ILE A 133 6.18 -16.99 -6.95
CA ILE A 133 5.37 -15.86 -7.46
C ILE A 133 6.01 -15.20 -8.67
N ASN A 134 7.33 -14.94 -8.64
CA ASN A 134 7.99 -14.27 -9.76
C ASN A 134 8.04 -15.18 -11.00
N TYR A 135 8.12 -16.49 -10.82
CA TYR A 135 8.06 -17.46 -11.90
C TYR A 135 6.65 -17.61 -12.48
N LEU A 136 5.62 -17.66 -11.62
CA LEU A 136 4.22 -17.79 -12.03
C LEU A 136 3.69 -16.56 -12.77
N PHE A 137 4.27 -15.39 -12.51
CA PHE A 137 3.87 -14.12 -13.08
C PHE A 137 4.94 -13.55 -14.04
N ASP A 138 5.67 -14.40 -14.74
CA ASP A 138 6.53 -13.91 -15.83
C ASP A 138 5.76 -13.85 -17.16
N PHE A 139 6.14 -12.91 -18.01
CA PHE A 139 5.57 -12.84 -19.35
C PHE A 139 6.23 -13.88 -20.26
N GLU A 140 5.41 -14.60 -21.02
CA GLU A 140 5.90 -15.53 -22.06
C GLU A 140 6.50 -14.79 -23.27
N CYS A 141 6.33 -13.47 -23.32
CA CYS A 141 6.83 -12.61 -24.38
C CYS A 141 7.46 -11.34 -23.80
N LYS A 142 7.97 -10.48 -24.68
CA LYS A 142 8.50 -9.18 -24.26
C LYS A 142 7.38 -8.31 -23.69
N ARG A 143 7.75 -7.33 -22.88
CA ARG A 143 6.82 -6.27 -22.44
C ARG A 143 6.44 -5.37 -23.61
N ASN A 144 5.24 -4.81 -23.57
CA ASN A 144 4.82 -3.79 -24.52
C ASN A 144 5.68 -2.52 -24.32
N ALA A 145 6.17 -1.94 -25.42
CA ALA A 145 7.12 -0.82 -25.38
C ALA A 145 6.50 0.48 -24.83
N ASP A 146 5.22 0.71 -25.11
CA ASP A 146 4.49 1.88 -24.63
C ASP A 146 3.88 1.65 -23.26
N VAL A 147 3.50 0.41 -22.94
CA VAL A 147 2.84 0.02 -21.69
C VAL A 147 3.62 -1.12 -21.02
N PRO A 148 4.70 -0.83 -20.29
CA PRO A 148 5.57 -1.86 -19.72
C PRO A 148 4.90 -2.82 -18.73
N SER A 149 3.75 -2.44 -18.18
CA SER A 149 2.91 -3.32 -17.35
C SER A 149 2.18 -4.40 -18.14
N ALA A 150 2.09 -4.29 -19.47
CA ALA A 150 1.43 -5.25 -20.34
C ALA A 150 2.43 -6.12 -21.13
N SER A 151 1.98 -7.30 -21.51
CA SER A 151 2.65 -8.13 -22.52
C SER A 151 2.63 -7.43 -23.90
N ALA A 152 3.63 -7.69 -24.74
CA ALA A 152 3.68 -7.19 -26.12
C ALA A 152 2.52 -7.71 -27.00
N ASP A 153 1.75 -8.66 -26.47
CA ASP A 153 0.61 -9.28 -27.12
C ASP A 153 -0.67 -8.47 -26.94
N VAL A 154 -0.62 -7.40 -26.14
CA VAL A 154 -1.69 -6.42 -25.98
C VAL A 154 -1.55 -5.30 -27.00
N ALA A 155 -2.67 -4.94 -27.63
CA ALA A 155 -2.80 -3.83 -28.55
C ALA A 155 -3.86 -2.83 -28.08
N PHE A 156 -3.71 -1.57 -28.49
CA PHE A 156 -4.63 -0.49 -28.14
C PHE A 156 -5.25 0.05 -29.44
N LYS A 157 -6.59 0.00 -29.56
CA LYS A 157 -7.30 0.38 -30.80
C LYS A 157 -8.43 1.38 -30.56
N GLY A 158 -8.65 2.25 -31.55
CA GLY A 158 -9.78 3.18 -31.62
C GLY A 158 -9.38 4.66 -31.57
N ASP A 159 -10.20 5.50 -32.18
CA ASP A 159 -10.08 6.96 -32.15
C ASP A 159 -10.74 7.48 -30.86
N GLY A 160 -9.94 7.96 -29.91
CA GLY A 160 -10.41 8.43 -28.61
C GLY A 160 -10.01 7.51 -27.44
N ALA A 161 -10.99 7.03 -26.66
CA ALA A 161 -10.72 6.12 -25.53
C ALA A 161 -10.25 4.76 -26.08
N LYS A 162 -8.95 4.54 -26.08
CA LYS A 162 -8.32 3.37 -26.70
C LYS A 162 -8.75 2.10 -26.00
N ARG A 163 -9.47 1.24 -26.72
CA ARG A 163 -9.86 -0.10 -26.25
C ARG A 163 -8.63 -0.98 -26.16
N VAL A 164 -8.56 -1.76 -25.09
CA VAL A 164 -7.50 -2.75 -24.89
C VAL A 164 -7.94 -4.04 -25.57
N THR A 165 -7.14 -4.50 -26.53
CA THR A 165 -7.44 -5.65 -27.40
C THR A 165 -6.24 -6.58 -27.46
N ALA A 166 -6.44 -7.81 -27.93
CA ALA A 166 -5.34 -8.71 -28.24
C ALA A 166 -4.65 -8.29 -29.55
N GLY A 167 -3.35 -8.00 -29.51
CA GLY A 167 -2.50 -7.74 -30.67
C GLY A 167 -2.15 -9.00 -31.46
N LYS A 168 -2.17 -10.16 -30.80
CA LYS A 168 -2.05 -11.51 -31.38
C LYS A 168 -2.90 -12.51 -30.57
N ASP A 169 -2.95 -13.76 -30.99
CA ASP A 169 -3.62 -14.81 -30.20
C ASP A 169 -2.92 -14.99 -28.85
N ILE A 170 -3.69 -14.95 -27.76
CA ILE A 170 -3.23 -15.15 -26.37
C ILE A 170 -3.80 -16.48 -25.88
N ARG A 171 -2.94 -17.37 -25.38
CA ARG A 171 -3.38 -18.68 -24.88
C ARG A 171 -4.02 -18.56 -23.49
N VAL A 172 -4.88 -19.52 -23.16
CA VAL A 172 -5.38 -19.68 -21.78
C VAL A 172 -4.22 -19.81 -20.78
N GLY A 173 -4.36 -19.15 -19.63
CA GLY A 173 -3.38 -19.13 -18.54
C GLY A 173 -2.21 -18.16 -18.74
N ALA A 174 -2.10 -17.50 -19.89
CA ALA A 174 -1.03 -16.51 -20.11
C ALA A 174 -1.25 -15.26 -19.25
N VAL A 175 -0.14 -14.72 -18.73
CA VAL A 175 -0.13 -13.42 -18.03
C VAL A 175 -0.21 -12.32 -19.08
N VAL A 176 -1.29 -11.54 -19.05
CA VAL A 176 -1.57 -10.49 -20.02
C VAL A 176 -0.98 -9.16 -19.57
N ALA A 177 -1.07 -8.88 -18.27
CA ALA A 177 -0.45 -7.71 -17.66
C ALA A 177 -0.18 -7.92 -16.17
N ILE A 178 0.80 -7.18 -15.66
CA ILE A 178 1.09 -7.00 -14.23
C ILE A 178 1.29 -5.52 -14.01
N GLU A 179 0.33 -4.92 -13.32
CA GLU A 179 0.28 -3.48 -13.12
C GLU A 179 0.42 -3.15 -11.65
N ARG A 180 1.46 -2.37 -11.33
CA ARG A 180 1.64 -1.78 -10.00
C ARG A 180 0.75 -0.54 -9.88
N ALA A 181 0.04 -0.41 -8.76
CA ALA A 181 -0.78 0.74 -8.48
C ALA A 181 0.07 2.03 -8.43
N PHE A 182 -0.47 3.12 -8.98
CA PHE A 182 0.15 4.44 -8.88
C PHE A 182 0.18 4.94 -7.43
N VAL A 183 -0.94 4.78 -6.71
CA VAL A 183 -1.07 4.92 -5.26
C VAL A 183 -1.99 3.83 -4.74
N THR A 184 -1.82 3.45 -3.49
CA THR A 184 -2.67 2.50 -2.77
C THR A 184 -3.32 3.18 -1.57
N CYS A 185 -4.31 2.53 -0.96
CA CYS A 185 -4.78 2.86 0.38
C CYS A 185 -5.12 1.57 1.15
N VAL A 186 -5.13 1.65 2.48
CA VAL A 186 -5.60 0.57 3.35
C VAL A 186 -6.99 0.92 3.89
N THR A 187 -7.84 -0.09 4.00
CA THR A 187 -9.12 0.04 4.71
C THR A 187 -8.88 0.08 6.22
N ASP A 188 -9.82 0.69 6.94
CA ASP A 188 -9.68 0.92 8.39
C ASP A 188 -9.57 -0.39 9.18
N ASN A 189 -10.22 -1.45 8.69
CA ASN A 189 -10.13 -2.80 9.25
C ASN A 189 -8.72 -3.41 9.18
N ASN A 190 -7.89 -2.94 8.24
CA ASN A 190 -6.58 -3.50 7.93
C ASN A 190 -5.41 -2.57 8.28
N THR A 191 -5.66 -1.35 8.74
CA THR A 191 -4.65 -0.31 9.03
C THR A 191 -3.48 -0.81 9.90
N PHE A 192 -3.77 -1.67 10.88
CA PHE A 192 -2.77 -2.17 11.83
C PHE A 192 -2.26 -3.60 11.52
N THR A 193 -2.60 -4.15 10.36
CA THR A 193 -2.16 -5.49 9.90
C THR A 193 -1.50 -5.49 8.54
N THR A 194 -1.54 -4.35 7.85
CA THR A 194 -1.13 -4.20 6.46
C THR A 194 -0.13 -3.07 6.31
N CYS A 195 0.88 -3.26 5.46
CA CYS A 195 1.82 -2.20 5.14
C CYS A 195 1.09 -1.04 4.46
N TYR A 196 1.33 0.17 4.96
CA TYR A 196 0.74 1.42 4.50
C TYR A 196 1.09 1.80 3.05
N TYR A 197 2.15 1.21 2.50
CA TYR A 197 2.66 1.46 1.16
C TYR A 197 2.31 0.33 0.19
N CYS A 198 2.88 -0.86 0.43
CA CYS A 198 2.75 -1.98 -0.50
C CYS A 198 1.49 -2.83 -0.27
N ASN A 199 0.63 -2.50 0.68
CA ASN A 199 -0.57 -3.26 1.05
C ASN A 199 -0.34 -4.74 1.41
N ARG A 200 0.92 -5.15 1.64
CA ARG A 200 1.24 -6.50 2.12
C ARG A 200 0.83 -6.66 3.57
N MET A 201 0.05 -7.69 3.87
CA MET A 201 -0.19 -8.09 5.26
C MET A 201 1.11 -8.57 5.90
N ALA A 202 1.47 -8.00 7.05
CA ALA A 202 2.70 -8.33 7.74
C ALA A 202 2.49 -8.38 9.25
N LEU A 203 3.05 -9.41 9.89
CA LEU A 203 2.98 -9.54 11.34
C LEU A 203 3.88 -8.50 12.03
N ARG A 204 5.04 -8.23 11.43
CA ARG A 204 6.00 -7.21 11.88
C ARG A 204 5.82 -5.97 11.02
N LEU A 205 5.17 -4.97 11.60
CA LEU A 205 5.05 -3.63 11.03
C LEU A 205 5.85 -2.62 11.85
N HIS A 206 6.43 -1.64 11.18
CA HIS A 206 7.26 -0.59 11.74
C HIS A 206 6.52 0.74 11.67
N PRO A 207 6.26 1.40 12.81
CA PRO A 207 5.49 2.63 12.80
C PRO A 207 6.27 3.78 12.16
N CYS A 208 5.55 4.71 11.55
CA CYS A 208 6.08 6.02 11.21
C CYS A 208 6.51 6.76 12.49
N THR A 209 7.55 7.57 12.38
CA THR A 209 8.04 8.39 13.49
C THR A 209 7.25 9.70 13.63
N GLY A 210 6.51 10.12 12.61
CA GLY A 210 5.75 11.38 12.62
C GLY A 210 4.25 11.24 12.93
N CYS A 211 3.59 10.18 12.48
CA CYS A 211 2.15 10.00 12.67
C CYS A 211 1.79 8.66 13.32
N CYS A 212 0.50 8.49 13.65
CA CYS A 212 -0.02 7.33 14.36
C CYS A 212 -0.73 6.30 13.47
N ILE A 213 -0.73 6.49 12.14
CA ILE A 213 -1.49 5.62 11.23
C ILE A 213 -0.63 4.81 10.26
N ALA A 214 0.57 5.27 9.95
CA ALA A 214 1.40 4.63 8.94
C ALA A 214 2.33 3.59 9.57
N LEU A 215 2.29 2.38 9.02
CA LEU A 215 3.00 1.19 9.47
C LEU A 215 3.60 0.48 8.25
N PHE A 216 4.88 0.13 8.29
CA PHE A 216 5.62 -0.38 7.13
C PHE A 216 6.15 -1.80 7.38
N CYS A 217 6.14 -2.67 6.37
CA CYS A 217 6.71 -4.02 6.53
C CYS A 217 8.23 -4.02 6.66
N ASP A 218 8.90 -3.02 6.07
CA ASP A 218 10.36 -2.85 6.10
C ASP A 218 10.76 -1.39 5.82
N SER A 219 12.07 -1.11 5.90
CA SER A 219 12.64 0.21 5.61
C SER A 219 12.46 0.62 4.15
N LYS A 220 12.56 -0.31 3.19
CA LYS A 220 12.38 -0.02 1.77
C LYS A 220 10.99 0.56 1.50
N CYS A 221 9.94 -0.07 2.02
CA CYS A 221 8.57 0.43 1.87
C CYS A 221 8.37 1.78 2.55
N ARG A 222 8.96 2.00 3.74
CA ARG A 222 8.93 3.30 4.41
C ARG A 222 9.60 4.37 3.55
N ASP A 223 10.80 4.12 3.06
CA ASP A 223 11.62 5.11 2.36
C ASP A 223 11.00 5.46 1.00
N LEU A 224 10.46 4.47 0.28
CA LEU A 224 9.68 4.69 -0.94
C LEU A 224 8.40 5.50 -0.66
N CYS A 225 7.64 5.13 0.38
CA CYS A 225 6.43 5.85 0.75
C CYS A 225 6.72 7.31 1.11
N MET A 226 7.78 7.57 1.89
CA MET A 226 8.24 8.92 2.23
C MET A 226 8.62 9.73 1.00
N LYS A 227 9.35 9.12 0.06
CA LYS A 227 9.74 9.74 -1.21
C LYS A 227 8.52 10.08 -2.06
N GLU A 228 7.53 9.20 -2.13
CA GLU A 228 6.42 9.35 -3.08
C GLU A 228 5.28 10.24 -2.58
N TYR A 229 4.94 10.22 -1.29
CA TYR A 229 3.85 11.07 -0.78
C TYR A 229 3.89 11.30 0.73
N HIS A 230 4.38 10.34 1.51
CA HIS A 230 4.17 10.35 2.95
C HIS A 230 4.92 11.46 3.69
N ARG A 231 6.04 11.97 3.15
CA ARG A 231 6.74 13.12 3.75
C ARG A 231 5.85 14.36 3.88
N VAL A 232 4.93 14.56 2.93
CA VAL A 232 3.95 15.66 2.94
C VAL A 232 2.67 15.21 3.63
N GLU A 233 2.15 14.04 3.26
CA GLU A 233 0.91 13.46 3.85
C GLU A 233 0.99 13.39 5.38
N CYS A 234 2.12 12.94 5.94
CA CYS A 234 2.33 12.77 7.37
C CYS A 234 2.10 14.06 8.17
N GLN A 235 2.33 15.23 7.58
CA GLN A 235 2.16 16.53 8.26
C GLN A 235 0.71 16.97 8.35
N VAL A 236 -0.16 16.43 7.49
CA VAL A 236 -1.57 16.85 7.36
C VAL A 236 -2.54 15.73 7.68
N VAL A 237 -2.07 14.49 7.81
CA VAL A 237 -2.95 13.33 7.88
C VAL A 237 -3.84 13.30 9.10
N ASP A 238 -3.36 13.78 10.24
CA ASP A 238 -4.18 13.88 11.45
C ASP A 238 -5.31 14.89 11.25
N SER A 239 -5.07 16.00 10.55
CA SER A 239 -6.12 16.96 10.18
C SER A 239 -7.12 16.35 9.20
N LEU A 240 -6.66 15.56 8.23
CA LEU A 240 -7.53 14.89 7.25
C LEU A 240 -8.42 13.82 7.89
N LEU A 241 -7.92 13.13 8.91
CA LEU A 241 -8.71 12.20 9.73
C LEU A 241 -9.71 12.94 10.62
N MET A 242 -9.29 14.01 11.30
CA MET A 242 -10.18 14.82 12.15
C MET A 242 -11.33 15.46 11.36
N LEU A 243 -11.06 15.87 10.12
CA LEU A 243 -12.06 16.41 9.20
C LEU A 243 -12.84 15.32 8.45
N ARG A 244 -12.61 14.03 8.75
CA ARG A 244 -13.26 12.88 8.10
C ARG A 244 -13.08 12.81 6.58
N VAL A 245 -12.08 13.51 6.04
CA VAL A 245 -11.70 13.41 4.62
C VAL A 245 -11.16 12.02 4.32
N TYR A 246 -10.49 11.40 5.29
CA TYR A 246 -9.94 10.05 5.16
C TYR A 246 -10.92 8.95 5.58
N ASP A 247 -12.21 9.22 5.75
CA ASP A 247 -13.20 8.15 5.98
C ASP A 247 -13.45 7.37 4.68
N GLU A 248 -13.26 8.00 3.51
CA GLU A 248 -13.50 7.40 2.20
C GLU A 248 -12.20 7.01 1.48
N PRO A 249 -12.07 5.77 0.93
CA PRO A 249 -10.91 5.35 0.16
C PRO A 249 -10.57 6.27 -1.02
N ALA A 250 -11.57 6.74 -1.76
CA ALA A 250 -11.41 7.65 -2.88
C ALA A 250 -10.64 8.92 -2.48
N SER A 251 -11.01 9.52 -1.35
CA SER A 251 -10.39 10.74 -0.83
C SER A 251 -8.94 10.52 -0.38
N LYS A 252 -8.61 9.37 0.21
CA LYS A 252 -7.21 8.97 0.51
C LYS A 252 -6.38 8.90 -0.77
N LEU A 253 -6.88 8.17 -1.76
CA LEU A 253 -6.16 7.94 -3.02
C LEU A 253 -5.98 9.25 -3.79
N MET A 254 -7.01 10.09 -3.88
CA MET A 254 -6.93 11.42 -4.52
C MET A 254 -5.88 12.30 -3.87
N THR A 255 -5.86 12.36 -2.53
CA THR A 255 -4.89 13.16 -1.79
C THR A 255 -3.46 12.68 -2.04
N ARG A 256 -3.21 11.36 -1.94
CA ARG A 256 -1.88 10.78 -2.19
C ARG A 256 -1.41 11.04 -3.60
N SER A 257 -2.28 10.95 -4.58
CA SER A 257 -1.92 11.19 -5.98
C SER A 257 -1.61 12.64 -6.26
N ALA A 258 -2.40 13.57 -5.72
CA ALA A 258 -2.11 15.00 -5.85
C ALA A 258 -0.73 15.33 -5.27
N ILE A 259 -0.39 14.77 -4.10
CA ILE A 259 0.94 14.92 -3.48
C ILE A 259 2.02 14.28 -4.35
N LYS A 260 1.83 13.03 -4.80
CA LYS A 260 2.82 12.30 -5.59
C LYS A 260 3.10 12.99 -6.92
N MET A 261 2.07 13.50 -7.58
CA MET A 261 2.21 14.28 -8.81
C MET A 261 2.87 15.63 -8.56
N SER A 262 2.51 16.34 -7.48
CA SER A 262 3.13 17.64 -7.18
C SER A 262 4.61 17.51 -6.84
N LEU A 263 5.02 16.42 -6.19
CA LEU A 263 6.44 16.12 -5.94
C LEU A 263 7.22 15.79 -7.21
N LYS A 264 6.56 15.27 -8.27
CA LYS A 264 7.19 15.00 -9.57
C LYS A 264 7.24 16.23 -10.48
N LEU A 265 6.17 17.02 -10.50
CA LEU A 265 5.93 18.07 -11.50
C LEU A 265 6.14 19.49 -10.98
N GLY A 266 6.03 19.70 -9.67
CA GLY A 266 5.79 21.01 -9.08
C GLY A 266 4.29 21.38 -9.05
N TRP A 267 3.93 22.28 -8.13
CA TRP A 267 2.53 22.67 -7.91
C TRP A 267 1.92 23.43 -9.08
N ASP A 268 2.67 24.36 -9.70
CA ASP A 268 2.15 25.17 -10.81
C ASP A 268 1.87 24.30 -12.05
N ALA A 269 2.80 23.40 -12.37
CA ALA A 269 2.61 22.44 -13.46
C ALA A 269 1.44 21.49 -13.20
N LEU A 270 1.24 21.06 -11.94
CA LEU A 270 0.08 20.25 -11.58
C LEU A 270 -1.23 21.05 -11.73
N ILE A 271 -1.26 22.32 -11.33
CA ILE A 271 -2.44 23.19 -11.46
C ILE A 271 -2.78 23.39 -12.94
N THR A 272 -1.79 23.69 -13.78
CA THR A 272 -1.98 23.82 -15.23
C THR A 272 -2.44 22.50 -15.83
N ALA A 273 -1.79 21.39 -15.48
CA ALA A 273 -2.24 20.08 -15.95
C ALA A 273 -3.69 19.82 -15.52
N SER A 274 -4.08 20.19 -14.29
CA SER A 274 -5.41 19.99 -13.70
C SER A 274 -6.56 20.62 -14.48
N THR A 275 -6.30 21.69 -15.24
CA THR A 275 -7.32 22.32 -16.10
C THR A 275 -7.56 21.52 -17.39
N GLU A 276 -6.63 20.64 -17.74
CA GLU A 276 -6.67 19.80 -18.93
C GLU A 276 -6.91 18.32 -18.57
N ILE A 277 -7.20 17.99 -17.31
CA ILE A 277 -7.50 16.61 -16.87
C ILE A 277 -8.95 16.24 -17.18
N GLY A 278 -9.16 14.99 -17.60
CA GLY A 278 -10.51 14.41 -17.72
C GLY A 278 -10.72 13.66 -19.03
N THR A 279 -11.99 13.48 -19.40
CA THR A 279 -12.41 12.76 -20.61
C THR A 279 -11.89 13.40 -21.90
N SER A 280 -11.72 14.73 -21.92
CA SER A 280 -11.14 15.46 -23.05
C SER A 280 -9.72 15.01 -23.35
N ARG A 281 -8.85 14.99 -22.34
CA ARG A 281 -7.46 14.54 -22.48
C ARG A 281 -7.33 13.04 -22.73
N MET A 282 -8.22 12.21 -22.18
CA MET A 282 -8.22 10.77 -22.49
C MET A 282 -8.45 10.47 -23.97
N ARG A 283 -9.16 11.35 -24.70
CA ARG A 283 -9.40 11.17 -26.13
C ARG A 283 -8.20 11.55 -26.99
N THR A 284 -7.39 12.49 -26.53
CA THR A 284 -6.26 13.05 -27.31
C THR A 284 -4.90 12.50 -26.87
N ALA A 285 -4.78 11.97 -25.65
CA ALA A 285 -3.53 11.43 -25.12
C ALA A 285 -3.06 10.19 -25.90
N THR A 286 -1.74 10.05 -26.06
CA THR A 286 -1.13 8.84 -26.63
C THR A 286 -1.33 7.62 -25.70
N VAL A 287 -1.10 6.40 -26.21
CA VAL A 287 -1.19 5.18 -25.38
C VAL A 287 -0.22 5.30 -24.20
N ARG A 288 1.02 5.67 -24.51
CA ARG A 288 2.08 5.92 -23.54
C ARG A 288 1.67 6.95 -22.49
N GLN A 289 1.16 8.11 -22.90
CA GLN A 289 0.69 9.16 -21.99
C GLN A 289 -0.52 8.76 -21.12
N THR A 290 -1.20 7.66 -21.45
CA THR A 290 -2.38 7.18 -20.72
C THR A 290 -2.02 6.06 -19.74
N TYR A 291 -1.18 5.13 -20.17
CA TYR A 291 -0.98 3.84 -19.50
C TYR A 291 0.46 3.60 -19.01
N ASN A 292 1.42 4.46 -19.35
CA ASN A 292 2.80 4.29 -18.93
C ASN A 292 3.06 4.98 -17.59
N SER A 293 3.33 4.19 -16.55
CA SER A 293 3.60 4.69 -15.20
C SER A 293 4.78 5.67 -15.07
N ASP A 294 5.68 5.68 -16.06
CA ASP A 294 6.83 6.59 -16.09
C ASP A 294 6.44 7.99 -16.59
N GLU A 295 5.34 8.11 -17.34
CA GLU A 295 4.84 9.40 -17.80
C GLU A 295 4.32 10.21 -16.59
N PRO A 296 4.84 11.43 -16.33
CA PRO A 296 4.50 12.21 -15.14
C PRO A 296 3.01 12.51 -14.96
N LEU A 297 2.31 12.56 -16.10
CA LEU A 297 0.89 12.80 -16.19
C LEU A 297 0.14 11.59 -16.77
N SER A 298 0.66 10.36 -16.64
CA SER A 298 -0.12 9.15 -16.91
C SER A 298 -1.29 9.11 -15.94
N MET A 299 -2.44 9.57 -16.40
CA MET A 299 -3.62 9.73 -15.57
C MET A 299 -4.70 8.76 -15.99
N LEU A 300 -5.40 8.29 -14.95
CA LEU A 300 -6.74 7.71 -14.92
C LEU A 300 -6.75 6.18 -15.13
N SER A 301 -7.48 5.39 -14.33
CA SER A 301 -8.88 5.61 -13.94
C SER A 301 -9.26 5.15 -12.52
N TYR A 302 -10.37 5.73 -12.07
CA TYR A 302 -11.09 5.49 -10.83
C TYR A 302 -11.94 4.22 -10.91
N ASP A 303 -11.83 3.36 -9.90
CA ASP A 303 -12.74 2.25 -9.62
C ASP A 303 -12.92 2.21 -8.10
N ASP A 304 -14.16 2.40 -7.63
CA ASP A 304 -14.54 2.42 -6.22
C ASP A 304 -14.22 1.11 -5.50
N ASN A 305 -14.09 0.01 -6.25
CA ASN A 305 -13.89 -1.31 -5.71
C ASN A 305 -12.39 -1.66 -5.52
N ASN A 306 -11.48 -0.82 -6.00
CA ASN A 306 -10.04 -1.10 -5.99
C ASN A 306 -9.27 -0.21 -5.02
N TYR A 307 -8.52 -0.83 -4.10
CA TYR A 307 -7.71 -0.16 -3.08
C TYR A 307 -6.41 0.47 -3.62
N GLY A 308 -6.32 0.67 -4.95
CA GLY A 308 -5.20 1.28 -5.64
C GLY A 308 -5.59 1.81 -7.02
N TRP A 309 -4.78 2.71 -7.56
CA TRP A 309 -5.00 3.31 -8.87
C TRP A 309 -4.23 2.57 -9.96
N PHE A 310 -4.97 1.91 -10.84
CA PHE A 310 -4.43 1.11 -11.94
C PHE A 310 -4.89 1.73 -13.26
N SER A 311 -3.94 2.15 -14.10
CA SER A 311 -4.21 2.85 -15.36
C SER A 311 -4.80 1.95 -16.44
N MET A 312 -4.32 0.71 -16.57
CA MET A 312 -4.72 -0.20 -17.65
C MET A 312 -5.91 -1.06 -17.25
N SER A 313 -5.87 -1.73 -16.08
CA SER A 313 -6.94 -2.63 -15.67
C SER A 313 -8.29 -1.92 -15.51
N SER A 314 -8.29 -0.66 -15.07
CA SER A 314 -9.50 0.17 -14.93
C SER A 314 -10.15 0.59 -16.25
N LYS A 315 -9.50 0.33 -17.39
CA LYS A 315 -10.03 0.59 -18.74
C LYS A 315 -10.59 -0.64 -19.43
N LEU A 316 -10.47 -1.80 -18.80
CA LEU A 316 -11.04 -3.03 -19.32
C LEU A 316 -12.55 -2.99 -19.20
N LYS A 317 -13.23 -3.46 -20.24
CA LYS A 317 -14.68 -3.46 -20.29
C LYS A 317 -15.24 -4.58 -19.42
N HIS A 318 -16.36 -4.31 -18.76
CA HIS A 318 -17.14 -5.34 -18.07
C HIS A 318 -17.68 -6.39 -19.05
N SER A 319 -17.65 -7.66 -18.64
CA SER A 319 -18.37 -8.77 -19.27
C SER A 319 -18.82 -9.78 -18.21
N CYS A 320 -20.04 -10.30 -18.31
CA CYS A 320 -20.51 -11.43 -17.49
C CYS A 320 -19.78 -12.74 -17.83
N GLU A 321 -19.21 -12.82 -19.04
CA GLU A 321 -18.30 -13.89 -19.49
C GLU A 321 -16.94 -13.27 -19.82
N PRO A 322 -16.13 -12.90 -18.80
CA PRO A 322 -14.88 -12.22 -19.03
C PRO A 322 -13.84 -13.16 -19.65
N ASN A 323 -12.93 -12.60 -20.44
CA ASN A 323 -11.80 -13.36 -20.98
C ASN A 323 -10.52 -13.21 -20.14
N LEU A 324 -10.52 -12.31 -19.14
CA LEU A 324 -9.44 -12.15 -18.17
C LEU A 324 -9.93 -12.33 -16.73
N MET A 325 -9.06 -12.90 -15.90
CA MET A 325 -9.16 -12.93 -14.45
C MET A 325 -8.25 -11.85 -13.84
N VAL A 326 -8.78 -11.09 -12.89
CA VAL A 326 -8.02 -10.11 -12.11
C VAL A 326 -7.54 -10.76 -10.81
N LEU A 327 -6.23 -10.73 -10.57
CA LEU A 327 -5.59 -11.25 -9.37
C LEU A 327 -4.99 -10.10 -8.56
N GLY A 328 -5.43 -9.92 -7.31
CA GLY A 328 -4.85 -8.94 -6.39
C GLY A 328 -3.50 -9.41 -5.84
N LEU A 329 -2.43 -8.68 -6.12
CA LEU A 329 -1.05 -8.97 -5.74
C LEU A 329 -0.49 -7.86 -4.83
N ASN A 330 -1.14 -7.64 -3.68
CA ASN A 330 -0.85 -6.57 -2.72
C ASN A 330 -1.01 -5.15 -3.32
N ASP A 331 0.08 -4.51 -3.78
CA ASP A 331 0.09 -3.19 -4.44
C ASP A 331 0.02 -3.28 -5.97
N SER A 332 -0.17 -4.48 -6.50
CA SER A 332 -0.22 -4.76 -7.93
C SER A 332 -1.46 -5.60 -8.28
N VAL A 333 -1.84 -5.60 -9.55
CA VAL A 333 -2.83 -6.53 -10.11
C VAL A 333 -2.20 -7.34 -11.24
N GLY A 334 -2.47 -8.64 -11.25
CA GLY A 334 -2.16 -9.53 -12.37
C GLY A 334 -3.40 -9.79 -13.20
N LEU A 335 -3.28 -9.78 -14.52
CA LEU A 335 -4.34 -10.17 -15.45
C LEU A 335 -3.95 -11.46 -16.15
N VAL A 336 -4.79 -12.49 -16.04
CA VAL A 336 -4.53 -13.83 -16.60
C VAL A 336 -5.65 -14.22 -17.54
N ALA A 337 -5.32 -14.76 -18.71
CA ALA A 337 -6.31 -15.20 -19.68
C ALA A 337 -7.10 -16.43 -19.19
N LEU A 338 -8.43 -16.33 -19.16
CA LEU A 338 -9.35 -17.40 -18.75
C LEU A 338 -9.63 -18.41 -19.87
N ARG A 339 -9.43 -17.99 -21.12
CA ARG A 339 -9.56 -18.80 -22.32
C ARG A 339 -8.59 -18.29 -23.37
N THR A 340 -8.49 -18.99 -24.49
CA THR A 340 -7.81 -18.45 -25.68
C THR A 340 -8.53 -17.19 -26.15
N ILE A 341 -7.78 -16.11 -26.36
CA ILE A 341 -8.26 -14.81 -26.84
C ILE A 341 -7.69 -14.59 -28.23
N LYS A 342 -8.55 -14.33 -29.22
CA LYS A 342 -8.12 -14.19 -30.62
C LYS A 342 -7.60 -12.80 -30.91
N LYS A 343 -6.65 -12.69 -31.85
CA LYS A 343 -6.15 -11.40 -32.33
C LYS A 343 -7.33 -10.47 -32.69
N GLY A 344 -7.28 -9.26 -32.15
CA GLY A 344 -8.29 -8.21 -32.36
C GLY A 344 -9.47 -8.25 -31.39
N GLU A 345 -9.62 -9.32 -30.60
CA GLU A 345 -10.66 -9.44 -29.58
C GLU A 345 -10.40 -8.44 -28.43
N GLU A 346 -11.48 -7.88 -27.88
CA GLU A 346 -11.42 -6.93 -26.77
C GLU A 346 -11.18 -7.66 -25.45
N LEU A 347 -10.32 -7.09 -24.60
CA LEU A 347 -10.00 -7.64 -23.28
C LEU A 347 -11.03 -7.19 -22.25
N THR A 348 -11.60 -8.15 -21.52
CA THR A 348 -12.73 -7.91 -20.61
C THR A 348 -12.52 -8.57 -19.25
N ILE A 349 -13.05 -7.93 -18.21
CA ILE A 349 -13.05 -8.40 -16.82
C ILE A 349 -14.47 -8.40 -16.26
N SER A 350 -14.71 -9.12 -15.17
CA SER A 350 -15.93 -8.94 -14.38
C SER A 350 -15.70 -7.84 -13.34
N PHE A 351 -16.73 -7.04 -13.08
CA PHE A 351 -16.76 -6.07 -11.98
C PHE A 351 -17.49 -6.67 -10.78
#